data_AF-A0AAP3EYH2-F1
#
_entry.id   AF-A0AAP3EYH2-F1
#
_cell.length_a   1.000
_cell.length_b   1.000
_cell.length_c   1.000
_cell.angle_alpha   90.00
_cell.angle_beta   90.00
_cell.angle_gamma   90.00
#
_symmetry.space_group_name_H-M   'P 1'
#
loop_
_entity.id
_entity.type
_entity.pdbx_description
1 polymer ?
#
loop_
_entity_poly.entity_id
_entity_poly.type
_entity_poly.pdbx_seq_one_letter_code
_entity_poly.pdbx_strand_id
1 'polypeptide(L)'
;MADDHDLCEKIANTLRSVKILDPACGSGAFPMGILNRMVEVLEKLDAKNKASHHDLKLHLIEECIYGVDIQTIAAQISKLRFFISLIVEQEAMDLSKPEENYGVLTLPNLETKFVAGDTLIGMKKKKEGDFVNSLFTDPRIDETKHQLMEVRKEHFYAKSAYKKKELRDKDAQLRAELSKLLQDNNEFAPEDAIQFSQWNPYDQNASSPFFDPEWMFGLEEGFDIVIGNPPYVQLQKESGRLAKMYQNCEYKTFAKTGDIYSLFYERGWQLLKNRGFFSPKSDLSKYDKIFTFCI
;
A
#
# COMPACT_ATOMS: atom_id res chain seq x y z
N MET A 1 1.38 -37.02 7.10
CA MET A 1 -0.10 -36.89 7.20
C MET A 1 -0.53 -35.86 8.24
N ALA A 2 -0.22 -35.99 9.55
CA ALA A 2 -0.50 -34.92 10.51
C ALA A 2 0.40 -33.67 10.33
N ASP A 3 1.67 -33.90 9.98
CA ASP A 3 2.68 -32.86 9.75
C ASP A 3 2.40 -32.00 8.51
N ASP A 4 1.88 -32.61 7.44
CA ASP A 4 1.59 -31.92 6.18
C ASP A 4 0.39 -30.97 6.32
N HIS A 5 -0.62 -31.34 7.13
CA HIS A 5 -1.77 -30.48 7.39
C HIS A 5 -1.39 -29.25 8.21
N ASP A 6 -0.61 -29.42 9.27
CA ASP A 6 -0.11 -28.33 10.09
C ASP A 6 0.78 -27.36 9.28
N LEU A 7 1.61 -27.90 8.37
CA LEU A 7 2.38 -27.08 7.45
C LEU A 7 1.49 -26.28 6.48
N CYS A 8 0.49 -26.92 5.85
CA CYS A 8 -0.45 -26.23 4.96
C CYS A 8 -1.20 -25.10 5.67
N GLU A 9 -1.67 -25.35 6.91
CA GLU A 9 -2.36 -24.36 7.71
C GLU A 9 -1.44 -23.18 8.08
N LYS A 10 -0.19 -23.46 8.49
CA LYS A 10 0.82 -22.43 8.75
C LYS A 10 1.12 -21.57 7.53
N ILE A 11 1.29 -22.19 6.36
CA ILE A 11 1.51 -21.47 5.10
C ILE A 11 0.28 -20.63 4.75
N ALA A 12 -0.92 -21.18 4.86
CA ALA A 12 -2.16 -20.47 4.56
C ALA A 12 -2.35 -19.25 5.48
N ASN A 13 -2.09 -19.39 6.77
CA ASN A 13 -2.16 -18.29 7.73
C ASN A 13 -1.11 -17.21 7.45
N THR A 14 0.11 -17.60 7.08
CA THR A 14 1.18 -16.67 6.70
C THR A 14 0.81 -15.90 5.43
N LEU A 15 0.26 -16.58 4.42
CA LEU A 15 -0.22 -15.94 3.19
C LEU A 15 -1.38 -14.98 3.44
N ARG A 16 -2.19 -15.17 4.48
CA ARG A 16 -3.30 -14.26 4.82
C ARG A 16 -2.87 -12.99 5.57
N SER A 17 -1.62 -12.92 6.03
CA SER A 17 -1.10 -11.79 6.79
C SER A 17 0.14 -11.13 6.17
N VAL A 18 0.68 -11.69 5.08
CA VAL A 18 1.87 -11.17 4.40
C VAL A 18 1.63 -9.78 3.82
N LYS A 19 2.54 -8.84 4.06
CA LYS A 19 2.43 -7.45 3.56
C LYS A 19 3.26 -7.30 2.28
N ILE A 20 2.59 -6.98 1.18
CA ILE A 20 3.17 -6.94 -0.17
C ILE A 20 2.98 -5.54 -0.77
N LEU A 21 4.08 -4.92 -1.20
CA LEU A 21 4.07 -3.61 -1.85
C LEU A 21 4.52 -3.69 -3.31
N ASP A 22 3.78 -3.02 -4.20
CA ASP A 22 4.32 -2.51 -5.46
C ASP A 22 4.59 -0.98 -5.38
N PRO A 23 5.87 -0.55 -5.38
CA PRO A 23 6.25 0.85 -5.19
C PRO A 23 6.06 1.73 -6.44
N ALA A 24 5.74 1.14 -7.59
CA ALA A 24 5.47 1.83 -8.85
C ALA A 24 4.39 1.04 -9.61
N CYS A 25 3.20 0.96 -9.01
CA CYS A 25 2.22 -0.06 -9.36
C CYS A 25 1.55 0.15 -10.71
N GLY A 26 1.63 1.34 -11.28
CA GLY A 26 1.02 1.68 -12.56
C GLY A 26 -0.47 1.37 -12.55
N SER A 27 -0.92 0.61 -13.54
CA SER A 27 -2.31 0.15 -13.65
C SER A 27 -2.68 -1.03 -12.73
N GLY A 28 -1.76 -1.46 -11.85
CA GLY A 28 -2.02 -2.50 -10.85
C GLY A 28 -1.82 -3.93 -11.37
N ALA A 29 -0.98 -4.13 -12.39
CA ALA A 29 -0.74 -5.45 -12.99
C ALA A 29 -0.11 -6.45 -12.03
N PHE A 30 0.95 -6.06 -11.32
CA PHE A 30 1.61 -6.93 -10.35
C PHE A 30 0.75 -7.19 -9.11
N PRO A 31 0.18 -6.16 -8.43
CA PRO A 31 -0.74 -6.38 -7.33
C PRO A 31 -1.88 -7.34 -7.67
N MET A 32 -2.50 -7.20 -8.84
CA MET A 32 -3.57 -8.12 -9.29
C MET A 32 -3.08 -9.53 -9.59
N GLY A 33 -1.91 -9.66 -10.22
CA GLY A 33 -1.29 -10.96 -10.47
C GLY A 33 -1.01 -11.71 -9.17
N ILE A 34 -0.56 -10.98 -8.15
CA ILE A 34 -0.31 -11.49 -6.80
C ILE A 34 -1.61 -11.92 -6.14
N LEU A 35 -2.65 -11.06 -6.16
CA LEU A 35 -3.97 -11.40 -5.63
C LEU A 35 -4.47 -12.73 -6.20
N ASN A 36 -4.47 -12.86 -7.52
CA ASN A 36 -4.97 -14.06 -8.20
C ASN A 36 -4.14 -15.30 -7.84
N ARG A 37 -2.81 -15.17 -7.75
CA ARG A 37 -1.94 -16.29 -7.37
C ARG A 37 -2.12 -16.69 -5.91
N MET A 38 -2.31 -15.72 -5.01
CA MET A 38 -2.56 -16.00 -3.59
C MET A 38 -3.89 -16.73 -3.40
N VAL A 39 -4.95 -16.31 -4.11
CA VAL A 39 -6.25 -17.00 -4.12
C VAL A 39 -6.08 -18.45 -4.59
N GLU A 40 -5.44 -18.68 -5.75
CA GLU A 40 -5.22 -20.02 -6.30
C GLU A 40 -4.44 -20.95 -5.34
N VAL A 41 -3.45 -20.40 -4.64
CA VAL A 41 -2.65 -21.17 -3.66
C VAL A 41 -3.49 -21.47 -2.41
N LEU A 42 -4.23 -20.48 -1.89
CA LEU A 42 -5.04 -20.64 -0.67
C LEU A 42 -6.21 -21.62 -0.88
N GLU A 43 -6.83 -21.65 -2.05
CA GLU A 43 -7.83 -22.67 -2.41
C GLU A 43 -7.29 -24.10 -2.29
N LYS A 44 -6.02 -24.31 -2.66
CA LYS A 44 -5.37 -25.62 -2.61
C LYS A 44 -4.89 -25.99 -1.21
N LEU A 45 -4.39 -25.00 -0.45
CA LEU A 45 -3.83 -25.20 0.89
C LEU A 45 -4.90 -25.31 1.98
N ASP A 46 -6.03 -24.64 1.81
CA ASP A 46 -7.08 -24.53 2.83
C ASP A 46 -8.44 -24.96 2.28
N ALA A 47 -8.48 -26.17 1.72
CA ALA A 47 -9.69 -26.75 1.09
C ALA A 47 -10.86 -26.95 2.07
N LYS A 48 -10.64 -26.83 3.40
CA LYS A 48 -11.69 -26.90 4.41
C LYS A 48 -12.38 -25.55 4.64
N ASN A 49 -11.73 -24.45 4.27
CA ASN A 49 -12.28 -23.13 4.40
C ASN A 49 -13.39 -22.93 3.37
N LYS A 50 -14.55 -22.49 3.84
CA LYS A 50 -15.76 -22.28 3.04
C LYS A 50 -15.98 -20.81 2.69
N ALA A 51 -15.01 -19.94 2.95
CA ALA A 51 -15.08 -18.54 2.56
C ALA A 51 -15.26 -18.44 1.04
N SER A 52 -16.11 -17.52 0.61
CA SER A 52 -16.29 -17.25 -0.81
C SER A 52 -15.00 -16.65 -1.41
N HIS A 53 -14.82 -16.77 -2.72
CA HIS A 53 -13.70 -16.11 -3.41
C HIS A 53 -13.77 -14.59 -3.24
N HIS A 54 -14.99 -14.04 -3.18
CA HIS A 54 -15.19 -12.63 -2.85
C HIS A 54 -14.58 -12.27 -1.49
N ASP A 55 -14.91 -13.00 -0.43
CA ASP A 55 -14.43 -12.72 0.92
C ASP A 55 -12.92 -12.95 1.04
N LEU A 56 -12.39 -13.98 0.38
CA LEU A 56 -10.96 -14.23 0.33
C LEU A 56 -10.23 -13.08 -0.37
N LYS A 57 -10.71 -12.62 -1.53
CA LYS A 57 -10.11 -11.48 -2.22
C LYS A 57 -10.22 -10.21 -1.39
N LEU A 58 -11.37 -9.94 -0.79
CA LEU A 58 -11.59 -8.77 0.05
C LEU A 58 -10.60 -8.73 1.22
N HIS A 59 -10.43 -9.86 1.92
CA HIS A 59 -9.44 -10.03 2.98
C HIS A 59 -8.01 -9.79 2.48
N LEU A 60 -7.61 -10.39 1.35
CA LEU A 60 -6.25 -10.22 0.82
C LEU A 60 -5.98 -8.78 0.36
N ILE A 61 -6.97 -8.09 -0.19
CA ILE A 61 -6.87 -6.68 -0.59
C ILE A 61 -6.74 -5.79 0.66
N GLU A 62 -7.50 -6.09 1.71
CA GLU A 62 -7.39 -5.36 2.97
C GLU A 62 -6.04 -5.65 3.66
N GLU A 63 -5.66 -6.90 3.82
CA GLU A 63 -4.56 -7.22 4.72
C GLU A 63 -3.22 -7.33 4.02
N CYS A 64 -3.17 -7.65 2.74
CA CYS A 64 -1.92 -8.08 2.13
C CYS A 64 -1.38 -7.13 1.06
N ILE A 65 -2.25 -6.47 0.29
CA ILE A 65 -1.85 -5.85 -0.97
C ILE A 65 -1.85 -4.33 -0.89
N TYR A 66 -0.69 -3.74 -1.20
CA TYR A 66 -0.46 -2.31 -1.19
C TYR A 66 0.21 -1.88 -2.50
N GLY A 67 -0.13 -0.68 -2.98
CA GLY A 67 0.44 -0.12 -4.20
C GLY A 67 0.63 1.38 -4.08
N VAL A 68 1.71 1.88 -4.67
CA VAL A 68 2.00 3.31 -4.78
C VAL A 68 2.35 3.64 -6.22
N ASP A 69 1.85 4.76 -6.72
CA ASP A 69 2.28 5.32 -8.00
C ASP A 69 2.27 6.84 -7.94
N ILE A 70 3.23 7.50 -8.59
CA ILE A 70 3.30 8.97 -8.61
C ILE A 70 2.16 9.59 -9.45
N GLN A 71 1.58 8.82 -10.37
CA GLN A 71 0.48 9.27 -11.22
C GLN A 71 -0.86 8.89 -10.59
N THR A 72 -1.67 9.91 -10.27
CA THR A 72 -3.02 9.72 -9.71
C THR A 72 -3.90 8.85 -10.60
N ILE A 73 -3.85 9.04 -11.92
CA ILE A 73 -4.60 8.23 -12.90
C ILE A 73 -4.25 6.74 -12.80
N ALA A 74 -2.96 6.41 -12.62
CA ALA A 74 -2.50 5.04 -12.50
C ALA A 74 -3.06 4.37 -11.23
N ALA A 75 -2.98 5.07 -10.09
CA ALA A 75 -3.59 4.62 -8.84
C ALA A 75 -5.12 4.41 -8.97
N GLN A 76 -5.83 5.29 -9.69
CA GLN A 76 -7.27 5.12 -9.96
C GLN A 76 -7.58 3.91 -10.85
N ILE A 77 -6.78 3.67 -11.89
CA ILE A 77 -6.92 2.47 -12.74
C ILE A 77 -6.68 1.20 -11.91
N SER A 78 -5.69 1.22 -11.02
CA SER A 78 -5.45 0.12 -10.08
C SER A 78 -6.70 -0.14 -9.22
N LYS A 79 -7.26 0.89 -8.57
CA LYS A 79 -8.49 0.74 -7.76
C LYS A 79 -9.65 0.17 -8.57
N LEU A 80 -9.89 0.67 -9.79
CA LEU A 80 -10.94 0.16 -10.68
C LEU A 80 -10.74 -1.32 -11.01
N ARG A 81 -9.50 -1.75 -11.27
CA ARG A 81 -9.18 -3.15 -11.59
C ARG A 81 -9.50 -4.08 -10.41
N PHE A 82 -9.16 -3.66 -9.19
CA PHE A 82 -9.51 -4.41 -7.98
C PHE A 82 -11.03 -4.44 -7.74
N PHE A 83 -11.75 -3.35 -8.01
CA PHE A 83 -13.22 -3.36 -7.96
C PHE A 83 -13.84 -4.35 -8.94
N ILE A 84 -13.41 -4.35 -10.20
CA ILE A 84 -13.90 -5.32 -11.20
C ILE A 84 -13.63 -6.75 -10.73
N SER A 85 -12.44 -7.01 -10.17
CA SER A 85 -12.10 -8.32 -9.63
C SER A 85 -13.00 -8.77 -8.47
N LEU A 86 -13.60 -7.86 -7.71
CA LEU A 86 -14.56 -8.18 -6.66
C LEU A 86 -15.98 -8.35 -7.23
N ILE A 87 -16.37 -7.52 -8.19
CA ILE A 87 -17.69 -7.60 -8.85
C ILE A 87 -17.87 -8.95 -9.55
N VAL A 88 -16.83 -9.45 -10.21
CA VAL A 88 -16.88 -10.74 -10.93
C VAL A 88 -17.13 -11.93 -10.01
N GLU A 89 -16.83 -11.82 -8.70
CA GLU A 89 -17.07 -12.87 -7.72
C GLU A 89 -18.47 -12.79 -7.08
N GLN A 90 -19.29 -11.80 -7.43
CA GLN A 90 -20.62 -11.67 -6.85
C GLN A 90 -21.59 -12.71 -7.43
N GLU A 91 -22.46 -13.22 -6.56
CA GLU A 91 -23.55 -14.11 -6.97
C GLU A 91 -24.57 -13.37 -7.83
N ALA A 92 -25.45 -14.14 -8.50
CA ALA A 92 -26.49 -13.58 -9.34
C ALA A 92 -27.40 -12.63 -8.55
N MET A 93 -27.76 -11.50 -9.16
CA MET A 93 -28.60 -10.48 -8.53
C MET A 93 -29.98 -11.04 -8.16
N ASP A 94 -30.40 -10.81 -6.93
CA ASP A 94 -31.76 -11.10 -6.48
C ASP A 94 -32.68 -9.92 -6.83
N LEU A 95 -33.33 -10.03 -8.00
CA LEU A 95 -34.25 -9.01 -8.50
C LEU A 95 -35.48 -8.81 -7.60
N SER A 96 -35.72 -9.69 -6.63
CA SER A 96 -36.84 -9.56 -5.68
C SER A 96 -36.54 -8.62 -4.51
N LYS A 97 -35.28 -8.20 -4.32
CA LYS A 97 -34.82 -7.41 -3.16
C LYS A 97 -34.12 -6.09 -3.53
N PRO A 98 -34.82 -5.13 -4.16
CA PRO A 98 -34.24 -3.83 -4.50
C PRO A 98 -33.70 -3.06 -3.28
N GLU A 99 -34.31 -3.23 -2.11
CA GLU A 99 -33.91 -2.62 -0.84
C GLU A 99 -32.58 -3.14 -0.28
N GLU A 100 -32.17 -4.36 -0.65
CA GLU A 100 -30.88 -4.96 -0.29
C GLU A 100 -29.83 -4.79 -1.42
N ASN A 101 -30.01 -3.79 -2.30
CA ASN A 101 -29.17 -3.60 -3.48
C ASN A 101 -29.13 -4.85 -4.37
N TYR A 102 -30.25 -5.58 -4.47
CA TYR A 102 -30.36 -6.82 -5.24
C TYR A 102 -29.36 -7.92 -4.84
N GLY A 103 -28.89 -7.91 -3.58
CA GLY A 103 -27.85 -8.82 -3.10
C GLY A 103 -26.42 -8.47 -3.55
N VAL A 104 -26.25 -7.36 -4.27
CA VAL A 104 -24.94 -6.88 -4.75
C VAL A 104 -24.16 -6.31 -3.58
N LEU A 105 -23.02 -6.93 -3.27
CA LEU A 105 -22.12 -6.48 -2.21
C LEU A 105 -21.52 -5.13 -2.55
N THR A 106 -21.48 -4.25 -1.57
CA THR A 106 -20.86 -2.92 -1.69
C THR A 106 -19.35 -3.04 -1.78
N LEU A 107 -18.76 -2.32 -2.74
CA LEU A 107 -17.31 -2.29 -2.91
C LEU A 107 -16.60 -1.61 -1.74
N PRO A 108 -15.40 -2.08 -1.37
CA PRO A 108 -14.59 -1.45 -0.34
C PRO A 108 -14.07 -0.08 -0.80
N ASN A 109 -13.50 0.69 0.13
CA ASN A 109 -12.81 1.94 -0.19
C ASN A 109 -11.30 1.71 -0.18
N LEU A 110 -10.64 1.93 -1.32
CA LEU A 110 -9.24 1.55 -1.55
C LEU A 110 -8.24 2.71 -1.41
N GLU A 111 -8.66 3.85 -0.86
CA GLU A 111 -7.88 5.08 -0.79
C GLU A 111 -6.56 4.93 0.00
N THR A 112 -6.56 4.02 0.98
CA THR A 112 -5.39 3.70 1.82
C THR A 112 -4.73 2.38 1.41
N LYS A 113 -5.06 1.83 0.24
CA LYS A 113 -4.40 0.64 -0.35
C LYS A 113 -3.60 0.97 -1.60
N PHE A 114 -4.14 1.86 -2.43
CA PHE A 114 -3.49 2.39 -3.61
C PHE A 114 -3.33 3.89 -3.47
N VAL A 115 -2.12 4.32 -3.15
CA VAL A 115 -1.81 5.72 -2.84
C VAL A 115 -1.11 6.38 -4.01
N ALA A 116 -1.50 7.61 -4.33
CA ALA A 116 -0.76 8.45 -5.25
C ALA A 116 0.38 9.14 -4.49
N GLY A 117 1.63 8.83 -4.81
CA GLY A 117 2.79 9.36 -4.08
C GLY A 117 4.14 9.08 -4.73
N ASP A 118 5.14 9.89 -4.40
CA ASP A 118 6.53 9.63 -4.79
C ASP A 118 7.19 8.65 -3.81
N THR A 119 7.26 7.38 -4.22
CA THR A 119 7.88 6.31 -3.42
C THR A 119 9.35 6.55 -3.11
N LEU A 120 10.07 7.31 -3.96
CA LEU A 120 11.51 7.57 -3.80
C LEU A 120 11.81 8.66 -2.77
N ILE A 121 10.81 9.35 -2.24
CA ILE A 121 11.01 10.36 -1.19
C ILE A 121 10.40 9.81 0.10
N GLY A 122 11.26 9.41 1.04
CA GLY A 122 10.83 9.03 2.39
C GLY A 122 10.92 10.20 3.38
N MET A 123 10.16 10.12 4.48
CA MET A 123 10.29 11.06 5.59
C MET A 123 11.63 10.86 6.32
N LYS A 124 12.25 11.94 6.79
CA LYS A 124 13.55 11.88 7.47
C LYS A 124 13.32 11.72 8.97
N LYS A 125 13.31 10.47 9.46
CA LYS A 125 13.40 10.20 10.90
C LYS A 125 14.75 10.76 11.42
N LYS A 126 14.76 11.40 12.59
CA LYS A 126 16.03 11.86 13.22
C LYS A 126 16.98 10.68 13.39
N LYS A 127 18.27 10.89 13.13
CA LYS A 127 19.30 9.83 13.10
C LYS A 127 19.38 9.09 14.44
N GLU A 128 19.72 7.80 14.37
CA GLU A 128 19.91 6.84 15.48
C GLU A 128 20.93 7.26 16.58
N GLY A 129 21.54 8.44 16.49
CA GLY A 129 22.36 9.05 17.55
C GLY A 129 21.58 9.86 18.59
N ASP A 130 20.31 10.21 18.32
CA ASP A 130 19.42 10.95 19.23
C ASP A 130 18.52 10.00 20.06
N PHE A 131 18.88 8.72 20.16
CA PHE A 131 18.07 7.62 20.71
C PHE A 131 17.67 7.80 22.18
N VAL A 132 18.32 8.71 22.92
CA VAL A 132 17.97 9.00 24.32
C VAL A 132 16.59 9.66 24.45
N ASN A 133 16.06 10.28 23.39
CA ASN A 133 14.70 10.85 23.36
C ASN A 133 13.62 9.93 22.74
N SER A 134 13.99 8.81 22.09
CA SER A 134 13.03 7.87 21.50
C SER A 134 12.42 6.89 22.53
N LEU A 135 12.82 6.97 23.80
CA LEU A 135 12.33 6.11 24.87
C LEU A 135 10.95 6.53 25.41
N PHE A 136 10.44 7.68 24.99
CA PHE A 136 9.09 8.14 25.28
C PHE A 136 8.52 8.84 24.05
N THR A 137 8.16 8.07 23.02
CA THR A 137 7.14 8.55 22.08
C THR A 137 5.94 8.95 22.94
N ASP A 138 5.47 10.18 22.78
CA ASP A 138 4.33 10.66 23.54
C ASP A 138 3.17 9.68 23.35
N PRO A 139 2.64 9.06 24.43
CA PRO A 139 1.60 8.05 24.31
C PRO A 139 0.37 8.54 23.53
N ARG A 140 0.16 9.86 23.51
CA ARG A 140 -0.90 10.51 22.73
C ARG A 140 -0.68 10.36 21.23
N ILE A 141 0.56 10.42 20.74
CA ILE A 141 0.89 10.21 19.31
C ILE A 141 0.48 8.80 18.91
N ASP A 142 0.90 7.80 19.67
CA ASP A 142 0.59 6.40 19.39
C ASP A 142 -0.92 6.12 19.47
N GLU A 143 -1.60 6.72 20.46
CA GLU A 143 -3.05 6.62 20.61
C GLU A 143 -3.79 7.27 19.43
N THR A 144 -3.47 8.51 19.07
CA THR A 144 -4.08 9.22 17.93
C THR A 144 -3.80 8.49 16.62
N LYS A 145 -2.58 7.94 16.44
CA LYS A 145 -2.21 7.15 15.27
C LYS A 145 -3.01 5.84 15.20
N HIS A 146 -3.17 5.13 16.31
CA HIS A 146 -4.00 3.93 16.36
C HIS A 146 -5.45 4.25 16.01
N GLN A 147 -6.03 5.31 16.58
CA GLN A 147 -7.38 5.78 16.24
C GLN A 147 -7.51 6.11 14.75
N LEU A 148 -6.51 6.77 14.16
CA LEU A 148 -6.47 7.08 12.73
C LEU A 148 -6.49 5.80 11.87
N MET A 149 -5.72 4.78 12.26
CA MET A 149 -5.71 3.50 11.54
C MET A 149 -7.04 2.77 11.63
N GLU A 150 -7.67 2.77 12.80
CA GLU A 150 -9.00 2.17 12.99
C GLU A 150 -10.08 2.88 12.17
N VAL A 151 -10.08 4.23 12.13
CA VAL A 151 -10.97 5.01 11.26
C VAL A 151 -10.79 4.64 9.79
N ARG A 152 -9.56 4.40 9.34
CA ARG A 152 -9.26 4.00 7.95
C ARG A 152 -9.71 2.57 7.65
N LYS A 153 -9.57 1.63 8.58
CA LYS A 153 -10.15 0.28 8.47
C LYS A 153 -11.66 0.32 8.41
N GLU A 154 -12.32 1.08 9.29
CA GLU A 154 -13.77 1.31 9.20
C GLU A 154 -14.17 1.92 7.85
N HIS A 155 -13.36 2.86 7.33
CA HIS A 155 -13.62 3.50 6.05
C HIS A 155 -13.53 2.50 4.91
N PHE A 156 -12.61 1.54 4.95
CA PHE A 156 -12.51 0.48 3.94
C PHE A 156 -13.86 -0.23 3.74
N TYR A 157 -14.57 -0.57 4.82
CA TYR A 157 -15.86 -1.29 4.76
C TYR A 157 -17.11 -0.38 4.70
N ALA A 158 -16.95 0.94 4.77
CA ALA A 158 -18.08 1.86 4.85
C ALA A 158 -18.96 1.79 3.59
N LYS A 159 -20.26 1.52 3.79
CA LYS A 159 -21.24 1.31 2.71
C LYS A 159 -21.97 2.57 2.29
N SER A 160 -22.32 3.44 3.25
CA SER A 160 -23.15 4.62 3.01
C SER A 160 -22.32 5.88 2.80
N ALA A 161 -22.81 6.79 1.93
CA ALA A 161 -22.16 8.08 1.71
C ALA A 161 -22.04 8.90 3.01
N TYR A 162 -23.03 8.78 3.91
CA TYR A 162 -23.02 9.42 5.23
C TYR A 162 -21.88 8.89 6.11
N LYS A 163 -21.78 7.57 6.30
CA LYS A 163 -20.71 6.97 7.12
C LYS A 163 -19.33 7.22 6.52
N LYS A 164 -19.20 7.17 5.19
CA LYS A 164 -17.95 7.56 4.50
C LYS A 164 -17.57 9.00 4.80
N LYS A 165 -18.52 9.94 4.75
CA LYS A 165 -18.26 11.35 5.09
C LYS A 165 -17.85 11.51 6.55
N GLU A 166 -18.59 10.90 7.48
CA GLU A 166 -18.28 10.93 8.91
C GLU A 166 -16.84 10.44 9.20
N LEU A 167 -16.43 9.33 8.59
CA LEU A 167 -15.09 8.77 8.77
C LEU A 167 -14.01 9.65 8.15
N ARG A 168 -14.25 10.28 6.99
CA ARG A 168 -13.32 11.26 6.40
C ARG A 168 -13.14 12.49 7.28
N ASP A 169 -14.24 12.99 7.87
CA ASP A 169 -14.21 14.13 8.78
C ASP A 169 -13.42 13.78 10.06
N LYS A 170 -13.59 12.56 10.60
CA LYS A 170 -12.80 12.03 11.72
C LYS A 170 -11.31 11.85 11.38
N ASP A 171 -10.99 11.26 10.24
CA ASP A 171 -9.59 11.12 9.77
C ASP A 171 -8.92 12.51 9.64
N ALA A 172 -9.63 13.50 9.10
CA ALA A 172 -9.12 14.88 9.01
C ALA A 172 -8.86 15.52 10.38
N GLN A 173 -9.74 15.29 11.36
CA GLN A 173 -9.54 15.78 12.73
C GLN A 173 -8.31 15.13 13.38
N LEU A 174 -8.19 13.80 13.29
CA LEU A 174 -7.06 13.05 13.84
C LEU A 174 -5.74 13.43 13.18
N ARG A 175 -5.71 13.65 11.86
CA ARG A 175 -4.51 14.15 11.15
C ARG A 175 -4.10 15.55 11.64
N ALA A 176 -5.06 16.44 11.88
CA ALA A 176 -4.77 17.78 12.39
C ALA A 176 -4.25 17.75 13.84
N GLU A 177 -4.83 16.90 14.69
CA GLU A 177 -4.35 16.67 16.05
C GLU A 177 -2.93 16.09 16.06
N LEU A 178 -2.70 15.03 15.29
CA LEU A 178 -1.40 14.38 15.18
C LEU A 178 -0.35 15.35 14.63
N SER A 179 -0.69 16.16 13.63
CA SER A 179 0.22 17.22 13.14
C SER A 179 0.63 18.20 14.23
N LYS A 180 -0.26 18.54 15.17
CA LYS A 180 0.06 19.42 16.30
C LYS A 180 0.98 18.73 17.31
N LEU A 181 0.67 17.49 17.68
CA LEU A 181 1.49 16.70 18.59
C LEU A 181 2.92 16.50 18.07
N LEU A 182 3.07 16.22 16.77
CA LEU A 182 4.38 16.05 16.13
C LEU A 182 5.21 17.33 16.11
N GLN A 183 4.57 18.50 15.96
CA GLN A 183 5.23 19.80 16.04
C GLN A 183 5.67 20.13 17.47
N ASP A 184 4.83 19.83 18.47
CA ASP A 184 5.10 20.13 19.87
C ASP A 184 6.25 19.25 20.43
N ASN A 185 6.37 18.00 19.97
CA ASN A 185 7.36 17.04 20.51
C ASN A 185 8.72 17.06 19.81
N ASN A 186 8.91 17.88 18.77
CA ASN A 186 10.17 17.96 18.00
C ASN A 186 10.67 16.58 17.49
N GLU A 187 9.81 15.57 17.35
CA GLU A 187 10.22 14.22 16.91
C GLU A 187 10.66 14.19 15.44
N PHE A 188 10.05 15.05 14.62
CA PHE A 188 10.34 15.18 13.20
C PHE A 188 10.94 16.55 12.88
N ALA A 189 11.55 16.67 11.69
CA ALA A 189 11.81 17.99 11.13
C ALA A 189 10.46 18.71 10.93
N PRO A 190 10.35 20.02 11.21
CA PRO A 190 9.10 20.76 11.01
C PRO A 190 8.50 20.61 9.61
N GLU A 191 9.36 20.46 8.60
CA GLU A 191 8.98 20.21 7.20
C GLU A 191 8.24 18.88 7.03
N ASP A 192 8.67 17.82 7.72
CA ASP A 192 8.07 16.48 7.63
C ASP A 192 6.71 16.42 8.34
N ALA A 193 6.57 17.09 9.49
CA ALA A 193 5.28 17.20 10.18
C ALA A 193 4.24 17.97 9.35
N ILE A 194 4.68 19.00 8.61
CA ILE A 194 3.82 19.74 7.68
C ILE A 194 3.42 18.84 6.50
N GLN A 195 4.37 18.10 5.93
CA GLN A 195 4.10 17.17 4.82
C GLN A 195 3.04 16.12 5.22
N PHE A 196 3.14 15.57 6.43
CA PHE A 196 2.13 14.66 6.98
C PHE A 196 0.73 15.30 7.00
N SER A 197 0.61 16.54 7.52
CA SER A 197 -0.68 17.23 7.63
C SER A 197 -1.35 17.47 6.27
N GLN A 198 -0.54 17.66 5.23
CA GLN A 198 -1.00 17.98 3.87
C GLN A 198 -1.45 16.74 3.10
N TRP A 199 -0.99 15.55 3.48
CA TRP A 199 -1.44 14.35 2.81
C TRP A 199 -2.89 14.01 3.21
N ASN A 200 -3.75 13.95 2.20
CA ASN A 200 -5.14 13.58 2.33
C ASN A 200 -5.41 12.36 1.42
N PRO A 201 -5.63 11.15 1.97
CA PRO A 201 -5.87 9.96 1.15
C PRO A 201 -7.15 10.07 0.30
N TYR A 202 -8.06 10.98 0.64
CA TYR A 202 -9.34 11.15 -0.05
C TYR A 202 -9.31 12.18 -1.18
N ASP A 203 -8.19 12.88 -1.38
CA ASP A 203 -8.00 13.74 -2.56
C ASP A 203 -7.46 12.89 -3.71
N GLN A 204 -8.37 12.45 -4.58
CA GLN A 204 -8.06 11.57 -5.71
C GLN A 204 -7.25 12.27 -6.81
N ASN A 205 -7.12 13.60 -6.77
CA ASN A 205 -6.42 14.39 -7.79
C ASN A 205 -5.03 14.87 -7.34
N ALA A 206 -4.69 14.66 -6.07
CA ALA A 206 -3.38 15.00 -5.53
C ALA A 206 -2.46 13.78 -5.48
N SER A 207 -1.18 13.99 -5.77
CA SER A 207 -0.12 13.03 -5.46
C SER A 207 0.68 13.54 -4.28
N SER A 208 0.96 12.68 -3.32
CA SER A 208 1.87 12.99 -2.23
C SER A 208 3.30 13.22 -2.75
N PRO A 209 4.03 14.23 -2.26
CA PRO A 209 5.43 14.44 -2.63
C PRO A 209 6.39 13.45 -1.94
N PHE A 210 5.88 12.60 -1.05
CA PHE A 210 6.62 11.59 -0.31
C PHE A 210 5.79 10.32 -0.14
N PHE A 211 6.42 9.25 0.33
CA PHE A 211 5.79 8.01 0.73
C PHE A 211 6.39 7.48 2.03
N ASP A 212 5.50 7.15 2.97
CA ASP A 212 5.87 6.53 4.25
C ASP A 212 4.87 5.41 4.61
N PRO A 213 5.33 4.14 4.76
CA PRO A 213 4.45 3.00 5.03
C PRO A 213 3.69 3.10 6.36
N GLU A 214 4.33 3.69 7.37
CA GLU A 214 3.77 3.80 8.71
C GLU A 214 2.57 4.75 8.69
N TRP A 215 2.75 5.93 8.09
CA TRP A 215 1.71 6.95 8.05
C TRP A 215 0.63 6.68 7.00
N MET A 216 1.00 6.07 5.87
CA MET A 216 0.07 5.85 4.77
C MET A 216 -0.69 4.54 4.88
N PHE A 217 -0.06 3.51 5.41
CA PHE A 217 -0.60 2.15 5.46
C PHE A 217 -0.72 1.56 6.88
N GLY A 218 -0.21 2.24 7.91
CA GLY A 218 -0.18 1.71 9.27
C GLY A 218 0.85 0.62 9.46
N LEU A 219 1.92 0.60 8.66
CA LEU A 219 2.96 -0.44 8.67
C LEU A 219 4.30 0.12 9.19
N GLU A 220 4.57 -0.08 10.47
CA GLU A 220 5.81 0.39 11.13
C GLU A 220 7.05 -0.40 10.69
N GLU A 221 6.90 -1.71 10.51
CA GLU A 221 8.02 -2.61 10.22
C GLU A 221 8.36 -2.69 8.72
N GLY A 222 7.55 -2.08 7.84
CA GLY A 222 7.67 -2.21 6.39
C GLY A 222 6.94 -3.44 5.82
N PHE A 223 7.47 -3.99 4.71
CA PHE A 223 6.81 -5.04 3.93
C PHE A 223 7.55 -6.37 3.97
N ASP A 224 6.82 -7.47 3.93
CA ASP A 224 7.38 -8.81 3.77
C ASP A 224 7.87 -9.04 2.34
N ILE A 225 7.19 -8.45 1.35
CA ILE A 225 7.54 -8.55 -0.08
C ILE A 225 7.44 -7.17 -0.73
N VAL A 226 8.46 -6.79 -1.51
CA VAL A 226 8.41 -5.64 -2.41
C VAL A 226 8.67 -6.12 -3.83
N ILE A 227 7.73 -5.83 -4.74
CA ILE A 227 7.70 -6.36 -6.10
C ILE A 227 7.13 -5.32 -7.06
N GLY A 228 7.76 -5.13 -8.20
CA GLY A 228 7.25 -4.20 -9.19
C GLY A 228 8.14 -4.11 -10.41
N ASN A 229 7.65 -3.36 -11.41
CA ASN A 229 8.41 -3.01 -12.60
C ASN A 229 8.65 -1.49 -12.59
N PRO A 230 9.78 -1.02 -12.03
CA PRO A 230 10.02 0.41 -11.92
C PRO A 230 10.17 1.08 -13.29
N PRO A 231 10.04 2.41 -13.36
CA PRO A 231 10.23 3.16 -14.59
C PRO A 231 11.69 3.09 -15.11
N TYR A 232 11.85 2.93 -16.42
CA TYR A 232 13.15 2.92 -17.10
C TYR A 232 13.45 4.28 -17.74
N VAL A 233 13.78 5.25 -16.88
CA VAL A 233 14.04 6.64 -17.28
C VAL A 233 15.40 7.09 -16.74
N GLN A 234 16.23 7.63 -17.62
CA GLN A 234 17.50 8.23 -17.21
C GLN A 234 17.27 9.51 -16.41
N LEU A 235 17.97 9.66 -15.29
CA LEU A 235 17.85 10.79 -14.37
C LEU A 235 18.24 12.14 -15.00
N GLN A 236 19.08 12.10 -16.05
CA GLN A 236 19.53 13.27 -16.82
C GLN A 236 18.53 13.77 -17.88
N LYS A 237 17.45 13.01 -18.17
CA LYS A 237 16.38 13.48 -19.07
C LYS A 237 15.73 14.76 -18.51
N GLU A 238 15.06 15.51 -19.39
CA GLU A 238 14.39 16.78 -19.03
C GLU A 238 15.33 17.74 -18.28
N SER A 239 16.53 17.97 -18.82
CA SER A 239 17.54 18.86 -18.23
C SER A 239 17.93 18.50 -16.79
N GLY A 240 17.91 17.20 -16.47
CA GLY A 240 18.27 16.66 -15.17
C GLY A 240 17.25 16.98 -14.06
N ARG A 241 15.97 17.20 -14.40
CA ARG A 241 14.92 17.48 -13.41
C ARG A 241 14.85 16.40 -12.31
N LEU A 242 14.82 15.13 -12.70
CA LEU A 242 14.78 14.00 -11.77
C LEU A 242 16.08 13.88 -10.96
N ALA A 243 17.25 14.08 -11.60
CA ALA A 243 18.51 14.12 -10.89
C ALA A 243 18.54 15.20 -9.79
N LYS A 244 18.02 16.40 -10.06
CA LYS A 244 17.91 17.49 -9.06
C LYS A 244 16.94 17.16 -7.94
N MET A 245 15.85 16.46 -8.24
CA MET A 245 14.83 16.07 -7.28
C MET A 245 15.37 15.05 -6.27
N TYR A 246 16.09 14.03 -6.75
CA TYR A 246 16.52 12.91 -5.91
C TYR A 246 17.95 13.01 -5.37
N GLN A 247 18.74 14.02 -5.74
CA GLN A 247 20.14 14.17 -5.29
C GLN A 247 20.29 14.26 -3.75
N ASN A 248 19.28 14.79 -3.06
CA ASN A 248 19.31 15.02 -1.61
C ASN A 248 18.59 13.91 -0.82
N CYS A 249 18.20 12.82 -1.49
CA CYS A 249 17.58 11.65 -0.88
C CYS A 249 18.62 10.63 -0.37
N GLU A 250 19.91 10.92 -0.50
CA GLU A 250 21.03 10.13 0.05
C GLU A 250 21.10 8.66 -0.42
N TYR A 251 20.54 8.34 -1.59
CA TYR A 251 20.66 7.02 -2.22
C TYR A 251 22.11 6.71 -2.60
N LYS A 252 22.61 5.53 -2.21
CA LYS A 252 23.95 5.04 -2.58
C LYS A 252 24.06 4.72 -4.07
N THR A 253 22.95 4.31 -4.68
CA THR A 253 22.81 4.00 -6.11
C THR A 253 22.62 5.23 -6.99
N PHE A 254 22.53 6.43 -6.40
CA PHE A 254 22.34 7.66 -7.16
C PHE A 254 23.57 7.99 -8.01
N ALA A 255 23.35 8.01 -9.32
CA ALA A 255 24.24 8.61 -10.29
C ALA A 255 23.44 9.60 -11.14
N LYS A 256 23.92 10.85 -11.28
CA LYS A 256 23.21 11.88 -12.08
C LYS A 256 22.91 11.42 -13.51
N THR A 257 23.75 10.55 -14.06
CA THR A 257 23.63 9.97 -15.40
C THR A 257 23.05 8.55 -15.41
N GLY A 258 22.66 8.03 -14.25
CA GLY A 258 22.08 6.71 -14.09
C GLY A 258 20.58 6.68 -14.38
N ASP A 259 19.99 5.51 -14.21
CA ASP A 259 18.56 5.27 -14.39
C ASP A 259 17.81 5.26 -13.06
N ILE A 260 16.58 5.80 -13.08
CA ILE A 260 15.72 5.90 -11.89
C ILE A 260 15.37 4.53 -11.29
N TYR A 261 15.35 3.45 -12.08
CA TYR A 261 15.07 2.10 -11.55
C TYR A 261 16.09 1.69 -10.48
N SER A 262 17.32 2.19 -10.54
CA SER A 262 18.36 1.91 -9.53
C SER A 262 17.95 2.46 -8.17
N LEU A 263 17.34 3.66 -8.15
CA LEU A 263 16.79 4.26 -6.93
C LEU A 263 15.60 3.46 -6.41
N PHE A 264 14.73 2.96 -7.30
CA PHE A 264 13.63 2.08 -6.91
C PHE A 264 14.12 0.75 -6.32
N TYR A 265 15.25 0.21 -6.78
CA TYR A 265 15.82 -1.01 -6.22
C TYR A 265 16.33 -0.80 -4.80
N GLU A 266 17.09 0.28 -4.58
CA GLU A 266 17.55 0.63 -3.24
C GLU A 266 16.38 0.98 -2.32
N ARG A 267 15.40 1.76 -2.80
CA ARG A 267 14.21 2.09 -2.04
C ARG A 267 13.37 0.86 -1.71
N GLY A 268 13.19 -0.04 -2.66
CA GLY A 268 12.48 -1.30 -2.43
C GLY A 268 13.14 -2.15 -1.35
N TRP A 269 14.47 -2.18 -1.33
CA TRP A 269 15.23 -2.82 -0.24
C TRP A 269 15.02 -2.13 1.11
N GLN A 270 15.05 -0.79 1.16
CA GLN A 270 14.80 -0.01 2.39
C GLN A 270 13.39 -0.18 2.96
N LEU A 271 12.41 -0.54 2.13
CA LEU A 271 11.01 -0.72 2.53
C LEU A 271 10.72 -2.14 3.05
N LEU A 272 11.67 -3.07 2.97
CA LEU A 272 11.49 -4.43 3.46
C LEU A 272 11.70 -4.54 4.97
N LYS A 273 10.89 -5.42 5.58
CA LYS A 273 11.17 -5.97 6.90
C LYS A 273 12.49 -6.73 6.91
N ASN A 274 13.02 -6.99 8.10
CA ASN A 274 14.14 -7.92 8.26
C ASN A 274 13.76 -9.30 7.69
N ARG A 275 14.58 -9.83 6.77
CA ARG A 275 14.33 -11.05 5.97
C ARG A 275 13.16 -10.98 4.97
N GLY A 276 12.69 -9.77 4.63
CA GLY A 276 11.74 -9.58 3.53
C GLY A 276 12.35 -9.94 2.17
N PHE A 277 11.49 -10.19 1.18
CA PHE A 277 11.88 -10.57 -0.17
C PHE A 277 11.71 -9.43 -1.18
N PHE A 278 12.78 -9.12 -1.90
CA PHE A 278 12.75 -8.16 -3.02
C PHE A 278 12.68 -8.89 -4.36
N SER A 279 11.72 -8.53 -5.22
CA SER A 279 11.59 -9.10 -6.58
C SER A 279 11.33 -8.02 -7.63
N PRO A 280 12.35 -7.27 -8.08
CA PRO A 280 12.21 -6.33 -9.19
C PRO A 280 12.13 -7.08 -10.53
N LYS A 281 11.28 -6.62 -11.46
CA LYS A 281 11.37 -7.06 -12.85
C LYS A 281 12.60 -6.40 -13.48
N SER A 282 13.68 -7.15 -13.68
CA SER A 282 14.81 -6.79 -14.56
C SER A 282 14.92 -7.89 -15.63
N ASP A 283 14.42 -7.61 -16.84
CA ASP A 283 14.52 -8.49 -18.02
C ASP A 283 13.82 -9.87 -17.89
N LEU A 284 12.58 -9.94 -18.40
CA LEU A 284 11.72 -11.12 -18.36
C LEU A 284 11.85 -12.06 -19.56
N SER A 285 12.96 -12.00 -20.32
CA SER A 285 13.22 -12.93 -21.44
C SER A 285 13.23 -14.43 -21.04
N LYS A 286 13.11 -14.78 -19.75
CA LYS A 286 13.01 -16.16 -19.26
C LYS A 286 11.67 -16.60 -18.64
N TYR A 287 10.71 -15.72 -18.37
CA TYR A 287 9.40 -16.13 -17.81
C TYR A 287 8.16 -15.60 -18.54
N ASP A 288 8.29 -15.23 -19.82
CA ASP A 288 7.23 -14.75 -20.72
C ASP A 288 6.03 -15.71 -20.95
N LYS A 289 5.96 -16.86 -20.26
CA LYS A 289 4.83 -17.79 -20.37
C LYS A 289 3.74 -17.61 -19.30
N ILE A 290 3.95 -16.80 -18.27
CA ILE A 290 2.99 -16.71 -17.14
C ILE A 290 2.24 -15.37 -17.05
N PHE A 291 2.67 -14.30 -17.73
CA PHE A 291 2.07 -12.96 -17.58
C PHE A 291 1.56 -12.30 -18.88
N THR A 292 1.44 -13.05 -19.97
CA THR A 292 1.02 -12.50 -21.29
C THR A 292 -0.49 -12.56 -21.52
N PHE A 293 -1.29 -12.27 -20.50
CA PHE A 293 -2.72 -11.99 -20.66
C PHE A 293 -3.09 -10.80 -19.80
N CYS A 294 -3.07 -9.62 -20.42
CA CYS A 294 -3.84 -8.42 -20.12
C CYS A 294 -3.21 -7.24 -20.87
N ILE A 295 -3.38 -7.24 -22.20
CA ILE A 295 -3.43 -6.02 -23.01
C ILE A 295 -4.91 -5.81 -23.34
#